data_AF-A0A497N4Q8-F1
#
_entry.id   AF-A0A497N4Q8-F1
#
_cell.length_a   1.000
_cell.length_b   1.000
_cell.length_c   1.000
_cell.angle_alpha   90.00
_cell.angle_beta   90.00
_cell.angle_gamma   90.00
#
_symmetry.space_group_name_H-M   'P 1'
#
loop_
_entity.id
_entity.type
_entity.pdbx_description
1 polymer ?
#
loop_
_entity_poly.entity_id
_entity_poly.type
_entity_poly.pdbx_seq_one_letter_code
_entity_poly.pdbx_strand_id
1 'polypeptide(L)'
;MPLNIVKIVLDVMSPAQQSIVDLVDSLSKINGIVEVDVALSELEKNVEDFKVTLEGYNLDYDSIRNAIKEFGAVIRNVDNVISAERYVPQQDSEKLSASILVLACHSDANIHKIDQIHDEFDRTLKYIRSQRA
;
A
#
# COMPACT_ATOMS: atom_id res chain seq x y z
N MET A 1 -5.85 -13.01 -23.08
CA MET A 1 -4.67 -12.51 -22.33
C MET A 1 -4.50 -13.38 -21.10
N PRO A 2 -3.27 -13.78 -20.74
CA PRO A 2 -3.01 -14.40 -19.44
C PRO A 2 -3.31 -13.40 -18.32
N LEU A 3 -3.66 -13.91 -17.14
CA LEU A 3 -3.94 -13.10 -15.96
C LEU A 3 -2.65 -12.40 -15.52
N ASN A 4 -2.63 -11.07 -15.49
CA ASN A 4 -1.49 -10.27 -15.03
C ASN A 4 -1.87 -9.61 -13.70
N ILE A 5 -1.61 -10.31 -12.60
CA ILE A 5 -1.95 -9.83 -11.26
C ILE A 5 -1.02 -8.66 -10.92
N VAL A 6 -1.62 -7.52 -10.57
CA VAL A 6 -0.88 -6.30 -10.17
C VAL A 6 -1.10 -5.92 -8.71
N LYS A 7 -2.18 -6.43 -8.10
CA LYS A 7 -2.45 -6.30 -6.67
C LYS A 7 -3.13 -7.55 -6.15
N ILE A 8 -2.75 -7.97 -4.96
CA ILE A 8 -3.47 -8.98 -4.19
C ILE A 8 -3.59 -8.55 -2.73
N VAL A 9 -4.75 -8.78 -2.14
CA VAL A 9 -5.02 -8.52 -0.73
C VAL A 9 -5.44 -9.83 -0.09
N LEU A 10 -4.76 -10.20 0.99
CA LEU A 10 -4.88 -11.49 1.65
C LEU A 10 -5.25 -11.29 3.13
N ASP A 11 -6.14 -12.15 3.60
CA ASP A 11 -6.37 -12.37 5.03
C ASP A 11 -5.47 -13.53 5.48
N VAL A 12 -4.49 -13.23 6.33
CA VAL A 12 -3.42 -14.15 6.73
C VAL A 12 -3.45 -14.34 8.23
N MET A 13 -3.51 -15.59 8.67
CA MET A 13 -3.53 -15.97 10.08
C MET A 13 -2.19 -16.60 10.48
N SER A 14 -1.66 -16.19 11.62
CA SER A 14 -0.35 -16.59 12.13
C SER A 14 -0.43 -17.00 13.60
N PRO A 15 0.42 -17.92 14.09
CA PRO A 15 0.71 -18.00 15.52
C PRO A 15 1.18 -16.65 16.06
N ALA A 16 0.80 -16.28 17.29
CA ALA A 16 1.19 -15.01 17.90
C ALA A 16 2.73 -14.89 18.08
N GLN A 17 3.21 -13.64 18.19
CA GLN A 17 4.61 -13.29 18.43
C GLN A 17 5.57 -13.53 17.24
N GLN A 18 5.06 -13.70 16.03
CA GLN A 18 5.91 -13.71 14.84
C GLN A 18 6.25 -12.27 14.41
N SER A 19 7.46 -12.06 13.88
CA SER A 19 7.90 -10.73 13.45
C SER A 19 7.22 -10.33 12.14
N ILE A 20 6.31 -9.35 12.21
CA ILE A 20 5.70 -8.74 11.01
C ILE A 20 6.75 -8.19 10.04
N VAL A 21 7.90 -7.73 10.57
CA VAL A 21 9.02 -7.23 9.77
C VAL A 21 9.67 -8.35 8.95
N ASP A 22 9.77 -9.55 9.52
CA ASP A 22 10.34 -10.71 8.83
C ASP A 22 9.40 -11.20 7.72
N LEU A 23 8.09 -11.11 7.94
CA LEU A 23 7.09 -11.39 6.90
C LEU A 23 7.24 -10.40 5.73
N VAL A 24 7.35 -9.10 6.03
CA VAL A 24 7.56 -8.06 5.02
C VAL A 24 8.86 -8.28 4.25
N ASP A 25 9.96 -8.56 4.95
CA ASP A 25 11.27 -8.81 4.33
C ASP A 25 11.26 -10.07 3.43
N SER A 26 10.60 -11.14 3.87
CA SER A 26 10.42 -12.37 3.08
C SER A 26 9.63 -12.11 1.79
N LEU A 27 8.48 -11.44 1.91
CA LEU A 27 7.62 -11.12 0.77
C LEU A 27 8.30 -10.14 -0.20
N SER A 28 9.03 -9.14 0.31
CA SER A 28 9.69 -8.12 -0.51
C SER A 28 10.78 -8.69 -1.44
N LYS A 29 11.27 -9.90 -1.19
CA LYS A 29 12.29 -10.58 -2.02
C LYS A 29 11.69 -11.33 -3.22
N ILE A 30 10.37 -11.48 -3.29
CA ILE A 30 9.70 -12.15 -4.39
C ILE A 30 9.72 -11.24 -5.62
N ASN A 31 10.18 -11.79 -6.75
CA ASN A 31 10.26 -11.05 -8.01
C ASN A 31 8.89 -10.49 -8.43
N GLY A 32 8.88 -9.24 -8.88
CA GLY A 32 7.68 -8.56 -9.36
C GLY A 32 6.95 -7.77 -8.27
N ILE A 33 7.19 -8.05 -6.99
CA ILE A 33 6.64 -7.24 -5.89
C ILE A 33 7.38 -5.90 -5.81
N VAL A 34 6.61 -4.82 -5.76
CA VAL A 34 7.11 -3.43 -5.65
C VAL A 34 6.80 -2.87 -4.27
N GLU A 35 5.64 -3.22 -3.73
CA GLU A 35 5.19 -2.77 -2.42
C GLU A 35 4.60 -3.94 -1.63
N VAL A 36 4.99 -3.99 -0.36
CA VAL A 36 4.45 -4.92 0.64
C VAL A 36 3.92 -4.08 1.78
N ASP A 37 2.62 -4.15 1.99
CA ASP A 37 1.95 -3.56 3.14
C ASP A 37 1.34 -4.67 3.99
N VAL A 38 1.64 -4.66 5.29
CA VAL A 38 1.11 -5.64 6.24
C VAL A 38 0.58 -4.89 7.44
N ALA A 39 -0.72 -5.04 7.68
CA ALA A 39 -1.39 -4.45 8.83
C ALA A 39 -1.89 -5.55 9.75
N LEU A 40 -1.65 -5.41 11.06
CA LEU A 40 -2.29 -6.24 12.07
C LEU A 40 -3.78 -5.87 12.14
N SER A 41 -4.65 -6.84 11.83
CA SER A 41 -6.10 -6.70 11.86
C SER A 41 -6.67 -7.06 13.23
N GLU A 42 -6.21 -8.17 13.80
CA GLU A 42 -6.68 -8.67 15.10
C GLU A 42 -5.55 -9.36 15.87
N LEU A 43 -5.59 -9.22 17.20
CA LEU A 43 -4.63 -9.83 18.12
C LEU A 43 -5.39 -10.64 19.18
N GLU A 44 -5.26 -11.95 19.13
CA GLU A 44 -5.77 -12.87 20.13
C GLU A 44 -4.62 -13.48 20.96
N LYS A 45 -4.94 -14.28 21.99
CA LYS A 45 -3.93 -14.82 22.93
C LYS A 45 -2.80 -15.60 22.27
N ASN A 46 -3.09 -16.35 21.20
CA ASN A 46 -2.14 -17.24 20.55
C ASN A 46 -2.16 -17.10 19.01
N VAL A 47 -2.94 -16.16 18.48
CA VAL A 47 -3.19 -16.00 17.05
C VAL A 47 -3.17 -14.50 16.71
N GLU A 48 -2.52 -14.18 15.61
CA GLU A 48 -2.49 -12.84 15.02
C GLU A 48 -3.03 -12.93 13.59
N ASP A 49 -3.91 -12.00 13.25
CA ASP A 49 -4.45 -11.86 11.91
C ASP A 49 -3.87 -10.62 11.24
N PHE A 50 -3.39 -10.80 10.01
CA PHE A 50 -2.79 -9.76 9.20
C PHE A 50 -3.57 -9.58 7.91
N LYS A 51 -3.75 -8.32 7.54
CA LYS A 51 -4.11 -7.93 6.19
C LYS A 51 -2.82 -7.68 5.41
N VAL A 52 -2.52 -8.56 4.45
CA VAL A 52 -1.34 -8.46 3.60
C VAL A 52 -1.76 -7.93 2.24
N THR A 53 -1.26 -6.77 1.86
CA THR A 53 -1.45 -6.17 0.55
C THR A 53 -0.13 -6.19 -0.22
N LEU A 54 -0.13 -6.79 -1.40
CA LEU A 54 1.02 -6.87 -2.28
C LEU A 54 0.68 -6.21 -3.59
N GLU A 55 1.57 -5.34 -4.04
CA GLU A 55 1.43 -4.64 -5.31
C GLU A 55 2.70 -4.74 -6.15
N GLY A 56 2.53 -4.80 -7.47
CA GLY A 56 3.65 -4.87 -8.39
C GLY A 56 3.28 -5.42 -9.76
N TYR A 57 4.23 -6.06 -10.43
CA TYR A 57 4.11 -6.51 -11.81
C TYR A 57 4.08 -8.04 -11.88
N ASN A 58 3.02 -8.60 -12.48
CA ASN A 58 2.87 -10.04 -12.72
C ASN A 58 3.14 -10.88 -11.47
N LEU A 59 2.40 -10.58 -10.40
CA LEU A 59 2.56 -11.22 -9.10
C LEU A 59 2.32 -12.74 -9.21
N ASP A 60 3.31 -13.52 -8.80
CA ASP A 60 3.21 -14.97 -8.72
C ASP A 60 2.58 -15.40 -7.39
N TYR A 61 1.31 -15.74 -7.45
CA TYR A 61 0.53 -16.16 -6.29
C TYR A 61 1.10 -17.42 -5.61
N ASP A 62 1.66 -18.35 -6.37
CA ASP A 62 2.18 -19.59 -5.79
C ASP A 62 3.46 -19.31 -4.99
N SER A 63 4.34 -18.45 -5.49
CA SER A 63 5.52 -17.97 -4.75
C SER A 63 5.11 -17.22 -3.46
N ILE A 64 4.11 -16.34 -3.53
CA ILE A 64 3.58 -15.61 -2.37
C ILE A 64 3.02 -16.58 -1.32
N ARG A 65 2.19 -17.53 -1.76
CA ARG A 65 1.58 -18.56 -0.90
C ARG A 65 2.65 -19.40 -0.21
N ASN A 66 3.70 -19.79 -0.92
CA ASN A 66 4.80 -20.57 -0.36
C ASN A 66 5.58 -19.76 0.69
N ALA A 67 5.91 -18.50 0.42
CA ALA A 67 6.61 -17.64 1.39
C ALA A 67 5.80 -17.44 2.69
N ILE A 68 4.49 -17.21 2.59
CA ILE A 68 3.60 -17.09 3.75
C ILE A 68 3.56 -18.41 4.55
N LYS A 69 3.54 -19.55 3.85
CA LYS A 69 3.55 -20.87 4.49
C LYS A 69 4.88 -21.16 5.19
N GLU A 70 6.01 -20.80 4.58
CA GLU A 70 7.36 -20.96 5.16
C GLU A 70 7.57 -20.08 6.40
N PHE A 71 6.91 -18.92 6.44
CA PHE A 71 6.84 -18.07 7.63
C PHE A 71 6.05 -18.72 8.79
N GLY A 72 5.24 -19.74 8.50
CA GLY A 72 4.41 -20.44 9.49
C GLY A 72 2.98 -19.90 9.59
N ALA A 73 2.58 -19.04 8.65
CA ALA A 73 1.24 -18.49 8.56
C ALA A 73 0.40 -19.19 7.47
N VAL A 74 -0.90 -18.95 7.48
CA VAL A 74 -1.87 -19.53 6.55
C VAL A 74 -2.73 -18.44 5.95
N ILE A 75 -2.89 -18.45 4.62
CA ILE A 75 -3.86 -17.60 3.93
C ILE A 75 -5.26 -18.19 4.17
N ARG A 76 -6.13 -17.44 4.86
CA ARG A 76 -7.53 -17.81 5.11
C ARG A 76 -8.42 -17.47 3.93
N ASN A 77 -8.22 -16.27 3.38
CA ASN A 77 -9.00 -15.76 2.25
C ASN A 77 -8.15 -14.86 1.33
N VAL A 78 -8.57 -14.77 0.07
CA VAL A 78 -8.11 -13.73 -0.87
C VAL A 78 -9.20 -12.68 -0.93
N ASP A 79 -8.98 -11.55 -0.28
CA ASP A 79 -9.97 -10.47 -0.14
C ASP A 79 -10.13 -9.68 -1.44
N ASN A 80 -9.06 -9.51 -2.21
CA ASN A 80 -9.08 -8.73 -3.45
C ASN A 80 -7.96 -9.19 -4.40
N VAL A 81 -8.25 -9.18 -5.70
CA VAL A 81 -7.26 -9.37 -6.76
C VAL A 81 -7.52 -8.34 -7.86
N ILE A 82 -6.48 -7.64 -8.30
CA ILE A 82 -6.54 -6.75 -9.45
C ILE A 82 -5.63 -7.31 -10.54
N SER A 83 -6.18 -7.44 -11.74
CA SER A 83 -5.41 -7.69 -12.96
C SER A 83 -5.44 -6.44 -13.84
N ALA A 84 -4.29 -6.03 -14.35
CA ALA A 84 -4.19 -4.87 -15.23
C ALA A 84 -3.09 -5.08 -16.29
N GLU A 85 -3.11 -4.30 -17.37
CA GLU A 85 -2.03 -4.34 -18.36
C GLU A 85 -0.70 -3.83 -17.79
N ARG A 86 -0.76 -2.90 -16.84
CA ARG A 86 0.39 -2.32 -16.16
C ARG A 86 0.07 -2.04 -14.70
N TYR A 87 1.07 -2.19 -13.83
CA TYR A 87 1.02 -1.69 -12.47
C TYR A 87 1.12 -0.17 -12.43
N VAL A 88 0.23 0.47 -11.70
CA VAL A 88 0.24 1.91 -11.43
C VAL A 88 0.22 2.07 -9.90
N PRO A 89 1.28 2.62 -9.30
CA PRO A 89 1.31 2.86 -7.85
C PRO A 89 0.12 3.72 -7.42
N GLN A 90 -0.56 3.32 -6.34
CA GLN A 90 -1.68 4.09 -5.81
C GLN A 90 -1.16 5.39 -5.19
N GLN A 91 -1.57 6.52 -5.75
CA GLN A 91 -1.30 7.82 -5.16
C GLN A 91 -2.39 8.22 -4.18
N ASP A 92 -1.95 8.87 -3.11
CA ASP A 92 -2.80 9.39 -2.04
C ASP A 92 -3.90 10.30 -2.63
N SER A 93 -5.13 9.81 -2.65
CA SER A 93 -6.24 10.43 -3.38
C SER A 93 -6.62 11.79 -2.80
N GLU A 94 -6.39 12.00 -1.50
CA GLU A 94 -6.55 13.28 -0.83
C GLU A 94 -5.53 14.30 -1.34
N LYS A 95 -4.26 13.90 -1.48
CA LYS A 95 -3.21 14.75 -2.04
C LYS A 95 -3.52 15.10 -3.49
N LEU A 96 -3.93 14.12 -4.30
CA LEU A 96 -4.28 14.37 -5.70
C LEU A 96 -5.47 15.33 -5.83
N SER A 97 -6.50 15.12 -5.02
CA SER A 97 -7.70 15.98 -4.99
C SER A 97 -7.34 17.40 -4.57
N ALA A 98 -6.50 17.56 -3.55
CA ALA A 98 -5.99 18.85 -3.12
C ALA A 98 -5.14 19.53 -4.22
N SER A 99 -4.23 18.79 -4.86
CA SER A 99 -3.42 19.30 -5.97
C SER A 99 -4.28 19.76 -7.16
N ILE A 100 -5.31 18.99 -7.53
CA ILE A 100 -6.26 19.38 -8.60
C ILE A 100 -7.02 20.64 -8.21
N LEU A 101 -7.49 20.75 -6.96
CA LEU A 101 -8.21 21.93 -6.48
C LEU A 101 -7.31 23.17 -6.51
N VAL A 102 -6.07 23.05 -6.05
CA VAL A 102 -5.09 24.14 -6.07
C VAL A 102 -4.78 24.55 -7.51
N LEU A 103 -4.55 23.60 -8.43
CA LEU A 103 -4.34 23.90 -9.85
C LEU A 103 -5.56 24.56 -10.49
N ALA A 104 -6.77 24.09 -10.18
CA ALA A 104 -8.03 24.65 -10.68
C ALA A 104 -8.29 26.07 -10.15
N CYS A 105 -7.91 26.36 -8.91
CA CYS A 105 -7.97 27.70 -8.32
C CYS A 105 -6.95 28.68 -8.94
N HIS A 106 -5.90 28.17 -9.60
CA HIS A 106 -4.83 28.97 -10.20
C HIS A 106 -4.79 28.80 -11.72
N SER A 107 -5.94 28.88 -12.41
CA SER A 107 -6.12 28.54 -13.84
C SER A 107 -5.21 29.24 -14.87
N ASP A 108 -4.24 30.05 -14.45
CA ASP A 108 -3.22 30.70 -15.28
C ASP A 108 -1.75 30.35 -14.88
N ALA A 109 -1.49 29.24 -14.19
CA ALA A 109 -0.14 28.93 -13.71
C ALA A 109 0.66 28.00 -14.64
N ASN A 110 1.64 28.59 -15.34
CA ASN A 110 2.78 27.90 -15.94
C ASN A 110 3.40 26.89 -14.95
N ILE A 111 3.64 25.67 -15.43
CA ILE A 111 4.07 24.45 -14.71
C ILE A 111 5.36 24.62 -13.88
N HIS A 112 6.13 25.70 -14.05
CA HIS A 112 7.35 26.00 -13.29
C HIS A 112 7.12 26.46 -11.83
N LYS A 113 5.88 26.51 -11.34
CA LYS A 113 5.55 26.95 -9.97
C LYS A 113 5.21 25.81 -8.99
N ILE A 114 5.34 24.55 -9.39
CA ILE A 114 4.94 23.39 -8.57
C ILE A 114 5.64 23.39 -7.19
N ASP A 115 6.93 23.71 -7.12
CA ASP A 115 7.66 23.75 -5.84
C ASP A 115 7.15 24.85 -4.90
N GLN A 116 6.79 26.02 -5.45
CA GLN A 116 6.17 27.11 -4.67
C GLN A 116 4.79 26.72 -4.14
N ILE A 117 4.03 25.96 -4.93
CA ILE A 117 2.71 25.46 -4.55
C ILE A 117 2.83 24.42 -3.42
N HIS A 118 3.81 23.53 -3.49
CA HIS A 118 4.10 22.57 -2.42
C HIS A 118 4.47 23.26 -1.11
N ASP A 119 5.36 24.26 -1.15
CA ASP A 119 5.77 25.04 0.03
C ASP A 119 4.59 25.78 0.69
N GLU A 120 3.68 26.33 -0.12
CA GLU A 120 2.51 27.06 0.38
C GLU A 120 1.46 26.13 0.99
N PHE A 121 1.31 24.92 0.44
CA PHE A 121 0.46 23.87 0.99
C PHE A 121 0.96 23.39 2.36
N ASP A 122 2.26 23.11 2.49
CA ASP A 122 2.85 22.66 3.76
C ASP A 122 2.69 23.69 4.88
N ARG A 123 2.83 24.99 4.56
CA ARG A 123 2.57 26.09 5.50
C ARG A 123 1.12 26.12 5.96
N THR A 124 0.19 25.92 5.03
CA THR A 124 -1.26 25.96 5.31
C THR A 124 -1.68 24.79 6.19
N LEU A 125 -1.18 23.58 5.92
CA LEU A 125 -1.43 22.43 6.78
C LEU A 125 -0.86 22.61 8.19
N LYS A 126 0.33 23.19 8.31
CA LYS A 126 0.94 23.46 9.62
C LYS A 126 0.12 24.47 10.43
N TYR A 127 -0.40 25.51 9.78
CA TYR A 127 -1.29 26.49 10.40
C TYR A 127 -2.58 25.85 10.92
N ILE A 128 -3.28 25.07 10.09
CA ILE A 128 -4.54 24.41 10.49
C ILE A 128 -4.33 23.46 11.67
N ARG A 129 -3.21 22.72 11.68
CA ARG A 129 -2.85 21.82 12.79
C ARG A 129 -2.57 22.58 14.09
N SER A 130 -1.95 23.75 14.01
CA SER A 130 -1.66 24.58 15.20
C SER A 130 -2.90 25.23 15.83
N GLN A 131 -3.99 25.38 15.07
CA GLN A 131 -5.28 25.92 15.55
C GLN A 131 -6.18 24.84 16.17
N ARG A 132 -5.78 23.56 16.09
CA ARG A 132 -6.53 22.40 16.62
C ARG A 132 -5.90 21.78 17.87
N ALA A 133 -4.82 22.36 18.40
CA ALA A 133 -4.20 22.00 19.67
C ALA A 133 -4.57 23.03 20.75
#